data_AF-A0AAW5FWN6-F1
#
_entry.id   AF-A0AAW5FWN6-F1
#
_cell.length_a   1.000
_cell.length_b   1.000
_cell.length_c   1.000
_cell.angle_alpha   90.00
_cell.angle_beta   90.00
_cell.angle_gamma   90.00
#
_symmetry.space_group_name_H-M   'P 1'
#
loop_
_entity.id
_entity.type
_entity.pdbx_description
1 polymer ?
#
loop_
_entity_poly.entity_id
_entity_poly.type
_entity_poly.pdbx_seq_one_letter_code
_entity_poly.pdbx_strand_id
1 'polypeptide(L)'
;MLCTASTQPRVAKRRISYDCHISFQGEDRNVGSCEAYWRFAAAAPKQSQSGHSRSYSTRALPTSAATEKVSEGTDVSLEATAAGNDALPDTEGYVFGPKFDALRCAIYHVARRNFFDLSNRLLNFLVIVLGAGVAGKAAKLIHFEEGWLEFGVLIFATAQLTFDFGYRARTHEFLQKKYNDMLAEIELDPKPSEKRYNAKLFTIAGDEPMPLRALDALAYNAALDATTSDPEMRSRNRVWIPPHQRALRHFIAFHAYEYKLESERVSIWKKLLGRSNLESAA
;
A
#
# COMPACT_ATOMS: atom_id res chain seq x y z
N MET A 1 63.65 19.81 14.38
CA MET A 1 62.28 19.85 13.81
C MET A 1 62.28 18.97 12.56
N LEU A 2 61.77 17.74 12.67
CA LEU A 2 61.68 16.77 11.58
C LEU A 2 60.19 16.45 11.40
N CYS A 3 59.61 16.87 10.28
CA CYS A 3 58.26 16.52 9.86
C CYS A 3 58.33 15.34 8.90
N THR A 4 57.78 14.20 9.31
CA THR A 4 57.56 13.02 8.47
C THR A 4 56.25 13.16 7.69
N ALA A 5 56.34 13.10 6.36
CA ALA A 5 55.17 13.04 5.47
C ALA A 5 54.65 11.60 5.40
N SER A 6 53.37 11.40 5.72
CA SER A 6 52.65 10.13 5.58
C SER A 6 51.91 10.10 4.25
N THR A 7 52.22 9.10 3.42
CA THR A 7 51.60 8.88 2.10
C THR A 7 50.42 7.90 2.27
N GLN A 8 49.20 8.32 1.95
CA GLN A 8 48.05 7.40 1.87
C GLN A 8 47.85 6.85 0.45
N PRO A 9 47.47 5.57 0.29
CA PRO A 9 47.23 4.96 -1.02
C PRO A 9 45.83 5.31 -1.55
N ARG A 10 45.77 5.68 -2.86
CA ARG A 10 44.52 5.88 -3.62
C ARG A 10 43.89 4.53 -3.96
N VAL A 11 42.67 4.29 -3.47
CA VAL A 11 41.84 3.14 -3.87
C VAL A 11 41.07 3.49 -5.15
N ALA A 12 41.36 2.76 -6.23
CA ALA A 12 40.68 2.89 -7.52
C ALA A 12 39.26 2.28 -7.47
N LYS A 13 38.23 3.11 -7.59
CA LYS A 13 36.84 2.68 -7.78
C LYS A 13 36.62 2.23 -9.23
N ARG A 14 36.53 0.92 -9.47
CA ARG A 14 35.98 0.36 -10.73
C ARG A 14 34.46 0.56 -10.70
N ARG A 15 33.91 1.29 -11.68
CA ARG A 15 32.48 1.26 -11.99
C ARG A 15 32.20 -0.01 -12.80
N ILE A 16 31.42 -0.93 -12.25
CA ILE A 16 30.80 -2.01 -13.01
C ILE A 16 29.47 -1.43 -13.51
N SER A 17 29.41 -1.15 -14.82
CA SER A 17 28.17 -0.76 -15.51
C SER A 17 27.42 -2.06 -15.84
N TYR A 18 26.23 -2.24 -15.31
CA TYR A 18 25.34 -3.32 -15.73
C TYR A 18 24.38 -2.74 -16.76
N ASP A 19 24.63 -3.00 -18.04
CA ASP A 19 23.65 -2.78 -19.11
C ASP A 19 22.60 -3.87 -19.04
N CYS A 20 21.51 -3.61 -18.32
CA CYS A 20 20.33 -4.47 -18.28
C CYS A 20 19.38 -4.04 -19.40
N HIS A 21 19.51 -4.67 -20.56
CA HIS A 21 18.57 -4.52 -21.68
C HIS A 21 17.30 -5.34 -21.35
N ILE A 22 16.29 -4.70 -20.76
CA ILE A 22 14.98 -5.31 -20.52
C ILE A 22 14.09 -5.01 -21.73
N SER A 23 13.97 -5.98 -22.64
CA SER A 23 12.99 -5.94 -23.72
C SER A 23 11.65 -6.44 -23.19
N PHE A 24 10.69 -5.53 -22.99
CA PHE A 24 9.28 -5.87 -22.75
C PHE A 24 8.62 -6.21 -24.09
N GLN A 25 8.51 -7.49 -24.40
CA GLN A 25 7.58 -8.02 -25.41
C GLN A 25 6.52 -8.85 -24.68
N GLY A 26 5.27 -8.41 -24.70
CA GLY A 26 4.16 -9.14 -24.07
C GLY A 26 2.89 -8.31 -24.02
N GLU A 27 1.98 -8.61 -24.94
CA GLU A 27 0.71 -7.94 -25.22
C GLU A 27 -0.41 -8.39 -24.26
N ASP A 28 -0.15 -8.40 -22.94
CA ASP A 28 -1.17 -8.69 -21.92
C ASP A 28 -1.38 -7.45 -21.03
N ARG A 29 -2.14 -6.47 -21.55
CA ARG A 29 -2.42 -5.20 -20.86
C ARG A 29 -3.38 -5.29 -19.67
N ASN A 30 -3.87 -6.49 -19.33
CA ASN A 30 -4.92 -6.67 -18.32
C ASN A 30 -4.45 -7.20 -16.96
N VAL A 31 -3.15 -7.48 -16.79
CA VAL A 31 -2.59 -7.86 -15.49
C VAL A 31 -2.08 -6.59 -14.84
N GLY A 32 -2.86 -6.01 -13.93
CA GLY A 32 -2.56 -4.74 -13.27
C GLY A 32 -1.08 -4.64 -12.86
N SER A 33 -0.45 -3.53 -13.25
CA SER A 33 0.98 -3.19 -13.11
C SER A 33 1.65 -3.66 -11.81
N CYS A 34 0.88 -3.73 -10.70
CA CYS A 34 1.36 -4.26 -9.44
C CYS A 34 1.63 -5.77 -9.41
N GLU A 35 0.86 -6.63 -10.09
CA GLU A 35 1.13 -8.07 -10.06
C GLU A 35 2.42 -8.43 -10.81
N ALA A 36 2.67 -7.77 -11.95
CA ALA A 36 3.93 -7.87 -12.68
C ALA A 36 5.10 -7.41 -11.81
N TYR A 37 4.96 -6.27 -11.12
CA TYR A 37 5.97 -5.78 -10.18
C TYR A 37 6.23 -6.77 -9.04
N TRP A 38 5.21 -7.39 -8.44
CA TRP A 38 5.41 -8.35 -7.35
C TRP A 38 6.02 -9.68 -7.81
N ARG A 39 5.71 -10.14 -9.03
CA ARG A 39 6.41 -11.29 -9.63
C ARG A 39 7.89 -10.96 -9.86
N PHE A 40 8.21 -9.74 -10.28
CA PHE A 40 9.59 -9.26 -10.43
C PHE A 40 10.30 -9.04 -9.08
N ALA A 41 9.66 -8.44 -8.09
CA ALA A 41 10.22 -8.18 -6.77
C ALA A 41 10.45 -9.48 -5.97
N ALA A 42 9.60 -10.50 -6.16
CA ALA A 42 9.82 -11.83 -5.60
C ALA A 42 10.99 -12.58 -6.29
N ALA A 43 11.28 -12.26 -7.55
CA ALA A 43 12.40 -12.83 -8.32
C ALA A 43 13.73 -12.06 -8.12
N ALA A 44 13.71 -10.86 -7.54
CA ALA A 44 14.90 -10.05 -7.35
C ALA A 44 15.79 -10.59 -6.21
N PRO A 45 17.09 -10.84 -6.45
CA PRO A 45 18.00 -11.25 -5.39
C PRO A 45 18.12 -10.14 -4.34
N LYS A 46 17.99 -10.48 -3.05
CA LYS A 46 18.09 -9.55 -1.92
C LYS A 46 19.41 -8.77 -1.97
N GLN A 47 19.39 -7.55 -2.48
CA GLN A 47 20.53 -6.65 -2.35
C GLN A 47 20.64 -6.20 -0.88
N SER A 48 21.78 -6.50 -0.28
CA SER A 48 22.18 -6.06 1.06
C SER A 48 22.14 -4.53 1.14
N GLN A 49 21.10 -3.98 1.76
CA GLN A 49 20.97 -2.54 2.00
C GLN A 49 22.00 -2.09 3.05
N SER A 50 23.16 -1.62 2.60
CA SER A 50 24.10 -0.89 3.45
C SER A 50 23.55 0.53 3.67
N GLY A 51 23.20 0.84 4.92
CA GLY A 51 22.61 2.12 5.32
C GLY A 51 23.46 3.34 4.92
N HIS A 52 22.85 4.22 4.14
CA HIS A 52 23.28 5.61 3.99
C HIS A 52 22.10 6.52 4.31
N SER A 53 22.02 6.93 5.57
CA SER A 53 21.08 7.96 6.02
C SER A 53 21.45 9.29 5.38
N ARG A 54 20.71 9.71 4.35
CA ARG A 54 20.80 11.08 3.82
C ARG A 54 19.97 12.00 4.71
N SER A 55 20.64 12.87 5.45
CA SER A 55 20.04 14.01 6.13
C SER A 55 19.49 15.00 5.09
N TYR A 56 18.17 15.17 5.07
CA TYR A 56 17.53 16.22 4.27
C TYR A 56 17.66 17.55 5.01
N SER A 57 18.50 18.45 4.48
CA SER A 57 18.61 19.84 4.92
C SER A 57 17.43 20.63 4.36
N THR A 58 16.52 21.03 5.24
CA THR A 58 15.42 21.95 4.95
C THR A 58 15.97 23.36 4.70
N ARG A 59 16.09 23.74 3.43
CA ARG A 59 16.41 25.11 3.03
C ARG A 59 15.10 25.91 2.96
N ALA A 60 14.96 26.89 3.85
CA ALA A 60 13.85 27.84 3.87
C ALA A 60 13.81 28.65 2.56
N LEU A 61 12.62 28.75 1.96
CA LEU A 61 12.33 29.62 0.82
C LEU A 61 11.98 31.04 1.30
N PRO A 62 12.49 32.10 0.64
CA PRO A 62 12.12 33.48 0.95
C PRO A 62 10.76 33.84 0.38
N THR A 63 9.93 34.45 1.21
CA THR A 63 8.69 35.15 0.85
C THR A 63 9.04 36.49 0.21
N SER A 64 8.78 36.68 -1.08
CA SER A 64 8.72 38.01 -1.70
C SER A 64 7.38 38.24 -2.37
N ALA A 65 6.72 39.30 -1.92
CA ALA A 65 5.49 39.85 -2.46
C ALA A 65 5.62 40.22 -3.94
N ALA A 66 4.57 39.92 -4.72
CA ALA A 66 4.33 40.55 -6.01
C ALA A 66 2.83 40.80 -6.17
N THR A 67 2.53 42.08 -6.33
CA THR A 67 1.24 42.70 -6.58
C THR A 67 0.70 42.30 -7.96
N GLU A 68 -0.45 41.64 -8.01
CA GLU A 68 -1.10 41.29 -9.28
C GLU A 68 -2.25 42.26 -9.57
N LYS A 69 -2.14 42.95 -10.72
CA LYS A 69 -3.14 43.87 -11.27
C LYS A 69 -4.29 43.05 -11.86
N VAL A 70 -5.51 43.34 -11.42
CA VAL A 70 -6.75 42.86 -12.03
C VAL A 70 -6.96 43.63 -13.33
N SER A 71 -6.85 42.93 -14.48
CA SER A 71 -7.27 43.43 -15.79
C SER A 71 -8.57 42.75 -16.22
N GLU A 72 -9.54 43.61 -16.48
CA GLU A 72 -10.91 43.39 -16.92
C GLU A 72 -10.97 43.07 -18.43
N GLY A 73 -11.90 42.17 -18.81
CA GLY A 73 -12.45 42.09 -20.16
C GLY A 73 -11.82 41.08 -21.13
N THR A 74 -12.47 39.92 -21.29
CA THR A 74 -12.54 39.24 -22.59
C THR A 74 -13.83 38.44 -22.66
N ASP A 75 -14.76 38.90 -23.50
CA ASP A 75 -15.95 38.17 -23.90
C ASP A 75 -15.55 36.91 -24.66
N VAL A 76 -15.83 35.74 -24.08
CA VAL A 76 -15.63 34.44 -24.74
C VAL A 76 -16.93 34.09 -25.45
N SER A 77 -16.94 34.31 -26.75
CA SER A 77 -17.94 33.77 -27.67
C SER A 77 -18.00 32.24 -27.56
N LEU A 78 -19.16 31.74 -27.15
CA LEU A 78 -19.55 30.33 -27.21
C LEU A 78 -19.73 29.94 -28.69
N GLU A 79 -18.64 29.51 -29.32
CA GLU A 79 -18.69 28.84 -30.62
C GLU A 79 -18.83 27.33 -30.37
N ALA A 80 -20.06 26.86 -30.49
CA ALA A 80 -20.41 25.45 -30.48
C ALA A 80 -19.82 24.77 -31.72
N THR A 81 -18.62 24.21 -31.59
CA THR A 81 -18.06 23.29 -32.58
C THR A 81 -18.67 21.91 -32.37
N ALA A 82 -19.52 21.54 -33.33
CA ALA A 82 -20.13 20.24 -33.46
C ALA A 82 -19.12 19.17 -33.93
N ALA A 83 -19.42 17.93 -33.54
CA ALA A 83 -18.99 16.66 -34.15
C ALA A 83 -17.50 16.28 -34.01
N GLY A 84 -17.17 15.62 -32.91
CA GLY A 84 -15.91 14.88 -32.76
C GLY A 84 -16.10 13.70 -31.83
N ASN A 85 -16.36 12.52 -32.39
CA ASN A 85 -16.33 11.20 -31.75
C ASN A 85 -16.78 11.15 -30.28
N ASP A 86 -18.08 10.89 -30.06
CA ASP A 86 -18.58 10.30 -28.81
C ASP A 86 -18.08 8.85 -28.70
N ALA A 87 -16.75 8.67 -28.69
CA ALA A 87 -16.16 7.51 -28.09
C ALA A 87 -16.55 7.60 -26.62
N LEU A 88 -17.51 6.76 -26.22
CA LEU A 88 -17.83 6.50 -24.81
C LEU A 88 -16.52 6.61 -24.03
N PRO A 89 -16.40 7.56 -23.08
CA PRO A 89 -15.17 7.71 -22.32
C PRO A 89 -14.82 6.33 -21.83
N ASP A 90 -13.61 5.91 -22.18
CA ASP A 90 -13.01 4.62 -21.99
C ASP A 90 -13.05 4.29 -20.50
N THR A 91 -14.21 3.78 -20.06
CA THR A 91 -14.57 3.52 -18.68
C THR A 91 -13.66 2.46 -18.07
N GLU A 92 -13.07 1.61 -18.90
CA GLU A 92 -12.02 0.67 -18.50
C GLU A 92 -10.70 1.38 -18.12
N GLY A 93 -10.33 2.48 -18.77
CA GLY A 93 -9.09 3.22 -18.46
C GLY A 93 -9.11 3.89 -17.08
N TYR A 94 -10.31 4.18 -16.54
CA TYR A 94 -10.46 4.86 -15.25
C TYR A 94 -10.12 3.97 -14.04
N VAL A 95 -10.38 2.66 -14.14
CA VAL A 95 -10.14 1.70 -13.03
C VAL A 95 -8.68 1.25 -12.97
N PHE A 96 -7.93 1.34 -14.08
CA PHE A 96 -6.55 0.84 -14.18
C PHE A 96 -5.49 1.94 -14.32
N GLY A 97 -5.85 3.19 -14.02
CA GLY A 97 -4.92 4.32 -14.08
C GLY A 97 -3.99 4.45 -12.86
N PRO A 98 -2.89 5.22 -12.98
CA PRO A 98 -1.96 5.48 -11.87
C PRO A 98 -2.65 6.16 -10.67
N LYS A 99 -3.74 6.90 -10.92
CA LYS A 99 -4.57 7.51 -9.87
C LYS A 99 -5.22 6.45 -8.97
N PHE A 100 -5.79 5.41 -9.58
CA PHE A 100 -6.44 4.32 -8.86
C PHE A 100 -5.42 3.51 -8.05
N ASP A 101 -4.28 3.18 -8.66
CA ASP A 101 -3.20 2.47 -7.97
C ASP A 101 -2.65 3.27 -6.77
N ALA A 102 -2.46 4.59 -6.94
CA ALA A 102 -2.06 5.47 -5.85
C ALA A 102 -3.06 5.43 -4.68
N LEU A 103 -4.35 5.53 -4.99
CA LEU A 103 -5.42 5.51 -4.00
C LEU A 103 -5.49 4.15 -3.27
N ARG A 104 -5.39 3.05 -4.00
CA ARG A 104 -5.34 1.70 -3.43
C ARG A 104 -4.17 1.55 -2.45
N CYS A 105 -2.97 1.95 -2.86
CA CYS A 105 -1.79 1.90 -1.99
C CYS A 105 -1.94 2.82 -0.75
N ALA A 106 -2.53 4.00 -0.91
CA ALA A 106 -2.82 4.89 0.22
C ALA A 106 -3.78 4.22 1.23
N ILE A 107 -4.89 3.65 0.77
CA ILE A 107 -5.88 2.95 1.62
C ILE A 107 -5.24 1.74 2.31
N TYR A 108 -4.40 0.98 1.59
CA TYR A 108 -3.66 -0.14 2.16
C TYR A 108 -2.79 0.30 3.35
N HIS A 109 -2.03 1.38 3.19
CA HIS A 109 -1.16 1.89 4.26
C HIS A 109 -1.94 2.49 5.43
N VAL A 110 -3.09 3.14 5.19
CA VAL A 110 -4.00 3.57 6.26
C VAL A 110 -4.44 2.37 7.11
N ALA A 111 -4.92 1.30 6.46
CA ALA A 111 -5.39 0.11 7.16
C ALA A 111 -4.26 -0.56 7.95
N ARG A 112 -3.03 -0.56 7.41
CA ARG A 112 -1.85 -1.13 8.08
C ARG A 112 -1.38 -0.28 9.26
N ARG A 113 -1.39 1.05 9.13
CA ARG A 113 -1.11 1.99 10.22
C ARG A 113 -2.09 1.80 11.37
N ASN A 114 -3.39 1.81 11.08
CA ASN A 114 -4.45 1.65 12.09
C ASN A 114 -4.31 0.32 12.85
N PHE A 115 -3.91 -0.77 12.18
CA PHE A 115 -3.65 -2.05 12.82
C PHE A 115 -2.48 -1.98 13.83
N PHE A 116 -1.36 -1.34 13.45
CA PHE A 116 -0.22 -1.19 14.34
C PHE A 116 -0.49 -0.24 15.50
N ASP A 117 -1.22 0.85 15.25
CA ASP A 117 -1.65 1.78 16.31
C ASP A 117 -2.57 1.08 17.32
N LEU A 118 -3.55 0.31 16.84
CA LEU A 118 -4.44 -0.46 17.70
C LEU A 118 -3.67 -1.52 18.48
N SER A 119 -2.75 -2.24 17.84
CA SER A 119 -1.92 -3.26 18.50
C SER A 119 -1.06 -2.64 19.60
N ASN A 120 -0.44 -1.50 19.34
CA ASN A 120 0.36 -0.78 20.32
C ASN A 120 -0.51 -0.32 21.52
N ARG A 121 -1.68 0.28 21.26
CA ARG A 121 -2.60 0.69 22.34
C ARG A 121 -3.13 -0.49 23.14
N LEU A 122 -3.44 -1.60 22.49
CA LEU A 122 -3.91 -2.82 23.13
C LEU A 122 -2.84 -3.43 24.03
N LEU A 123 -1.58 -3.50 23.58
CA LEU A 123 -0.48 -4.01 24.41
C LEU A 123 -0.23 -3.12 25.63
N ASN A 124 -0.21 -1.80 25.46
CA ASN A 124 -0.11 -0.87 26.60
C ASN A 124 -1.25 -1.07 27.59
N PHE A 125 -2.48 -1.24 27.09
CA PHE A 125 -3.64 -1.53 27.92
C PHE A 125 -3.49 -2.85 28.69
N LEU A 126 -3.05 -3.94 28.03
CA LEU A 126 -2.82 -5.23 28.66
C LEU A 126 -1.74 -5.14 29.75
N VAL A 127 -0.64 -4.44 29.49
CA VAL A 127 0.43 -4.23 30.48
C VAL A 127 -0.10 -3.48 31.71
N ILE A 128 -0.90 -2.42 31.52
CA ILE A 128 -1.49 -1.66 32.64
C ILE A 128 -2.50 -2.51 33.42
N VAL A 129 -3.38 -3.24 32.73
CA VAL A 129 -4.41 -4.07 33.38
C VAL A 129 -3.80 -5.22 34.17
N LEU A 130 -2.78 -5.89 33.60
CA LEU A 130 -2.07 -6.97 34.27
C LEU A 130 -1.16 -6.44 35.40
N GLY A 131 -0.58 -5.26 35.25
CA GLY A 131 0.27 -4.62 36.26
C GLY A 131 -0.50 -3.91 37.39
N ALA A 132 -1.74 -3.48 37.14
CA ALA A 132 -2.59 -2.90 38.17
C ALA A 132 -3.00 -4.01 39.15
N GLY A 133 -2.81 -3.78 40.46
CA GLY A 133 -3.01 -4.77 41.54
C GLY A 133 -4.39 -5.43 41.63
N VAL A 134 -5.33 -5.06 40.76
CA VAL A 134 -6.58 -5.80 40.50
C VAL A 134 -6.29 -7.22 40.01
N ALA A 135 -5.22 -7.44 39.24
CA ALA A 135 -4.80 -8.78 38.83
C ALA A 135 -4.49 -9.67 40.04
N GLY A 136 -3.84 -9.14 41.08
CA GLY A 136 -3.55 -9.87 42.32
C GLY A 136 -4.79 -10.22 43.14
N LYS A 137 -5.85 -9.40 43.10
CA LYS A 137 -7.14 -9.75 43.73
C LYS A 137 -7.94 -10.75 42.88
N ALA A 138 -7.91 -10.60 41.56
CA ALA A 138 -8.56 -11.54 40.64
C ALA A 138 -7.91 -12.93 40.72
N ALA A 139 -6.57 -13.02 40.76
CA ALA A 139 -5.82 -14.29 40.90
C ALA A 139 -6.32 -15.15 42.07
N LYS A 140 -6.58 -14.51 43.21
CA LYS A 140 -7.10 -15.17 44.42
C LYS A 140 -8.50 -15.75 44.26
N LEU A 141 -9.33 -15.17 43.38
CA LEU A 141 -10.67 -15.68 43.08
C LEU A 141 -10.67 -16.86 42.10
N ILE A 142 -9.69 -16.92 41.18
CA ILE A 142 -9.59 -17.97 40.15
C ILE A 142 -8.61 -19.10 40.51
N HIS A 143 -8.02 -19.09 41.71
CA HIS A 143 -6.93 -20.00 42.12
C HIS A 143 -5.78 -20.03 41.10
N PHE A 144 -5.56 -18.93 40.39
CA PHE A 144 -4.46 -18.82 39.44
C PHE A 144 -3.18 -18.47 40.21
N GLU A 145 -2.10 -19.21 39.98
CA GLU A 145 -0.80 -18.93 40.60
C GLU A 145 -0.33 -17.51 40.24
N GLU A 146 0.01 -16.72 41.26
CA GLU A 146 0.42 -15.31 41.13
C GLU A 146 1.61 -15.14 40.16
N GLY A 147 2.50 -16.14 40.07
CA GLY A 147 3.66 -16.11 39.17
C GLY A 147 3.34 -16.06 37.67
N TRP A 148 2.20 -16.62 37.22
CA TRP A 148 1.83 -16.57 35.79
C TRP A 148 1.41 -15.16 35.35
N LEU A 149 0.86 -14.35 36.26
CA LEU A 149 0.49 -12.97 35.95
C LEU A 149 1.72 -12.08 35.79
N GLU A 150 2.69 -12.20 36.70
CA GLU A 150 3.98 -11.49 36.61
C GLU A 150 4.72 -11.84 35.31
N PHE A 151 4.73 -13.14 34.97
CA PHE A 151 5.30 -13.61 33.71
C PHE A 151 4.55 -13.04 32.50
N GLY A 152 3.22 -12.99 32.55
CA GLY A 152 2.39 -12.38 31.50
C GLY A 152 2.73 -10.91 31.25
N VAL A 153 2.80 -10.10 32.31
CA VAL A 153 3.21 -8.67 32.21
C VAL A 153 4.57 -8.55 31.54
N LEU A 154 5.55 -9.34 31.99
CA LEU A 154 6.91 -9.33 31.46
C LEU A 154 6.94 -9.66 29.96
N ILE A 155 6.19 -10.68 29.53
CA ILE A 155 6.11 -11.07 28.12
C ILE A 155 5.49 -9.97 27.27
N PHE A 156 4.36 -9.38 27.70
CA PHE A 156 3.71 -8.32 26.91
C PHE A 156 4.56 -7.04 26.84
N ALA A 157 5.18 -6.65 27.95
CA ALA A 157 6.09 -5.50 27.98
C ALA A 157 7.33 -5.72 27.08
N THR A 158 7.91 -6.92 27.12
CA THR A 158 9.06 -7.28 26.27
C THR A 158 8.66 -7.37 24.80
N ALA A 159 7.50 -7.95 24.49
CA ALA A 159 6.98 -8.04 23.14
C ALA A 159 6.72 -6.65 22.54
N GLN A 160 6.15 -5.74 23.33
CA GLN A 160 5.94 -4.35 22.91
C GLN A 160 7.26 -3.67 22.53
N LEU A 161 8.30 -3.84 23.36
CA LEU A 161 9.63 -3.28 23.10
C LEU A 161 10.29 -3.93 21.87
N THR A 162 10.17 -5.24 21.72
CA THR A 162 10.87 -6.02 20.68
C THR A 162 10.28 -5.79 19.29
N PHE A 163 8.95 -5.71 19.16
CA PHE A 163 8.30 -5.58 17.86
C PHE A 163 8.23 -4.14 17.33
N ASP A 164 8.42 -3.14 18.22
CA ASP A 164 8.37 -1.70 17.91
C ASP A 164 7.24 -1.34 16.93
N PHE A 165 5.99 -1.61 17.34
CA PHE A 165 4.80 -1.33 16.53
C PHE A 165 4.69 0.17 16.19
N GLY A 166 5.22 1.05 17.05
CA GLY A 166 5.21 2.50 16.85
C GLY A 166 6.11 2.95 15.70
N TYR A 167 7.29 2.35 15.53
CA TYR A 167 8.14 2.64 14.37
C TYR A 167 7.51 2.16 13.05
N ARG A 168 6.88 0.98 13.07
CA ARG A 168 6.17 0.44 11.89
C ARG A 168 4.97 1.31 11.49
N ALA A 169 4.19 1.80 12.45
CA ALA A 169 3.07 2.70 12.19
C ALA A 169 3.53 3.99 11.49
N ARG A 170 4.63 4.62 11.98
CA ARG A 170 5.23 5.81 11.36
C ARG A 170 5.73 5.57 9.94
N THR A 171 6.30 4.39 9.69
CA THR A 171 6.74 4.01 8.33
C THR A 171 5.56 3.96 7.36
N HIS A 172 4.43 3.36 7.77
CA HIS A 172 3.23 3.32 6.94
C HIS A 172 2.56 4.69 6.80
N GLU A 173 2.59 5.54 7.82
CA GLU A 173 2.12 6.92 7.73
C GLU A 173 2.91 7.73 6.70
N PHE A 174 4.25 7.58 6.69
CA PHE A 174 5.11 8.24 5.73
C PHE A 174 4.81 7.81 4.28
N LEU A 175 4.62 6.51 4.05
CA LEU A 175 4.24 5.97 2.74
C LEU A 175 2.85 6.45 2.32
N GLN A 176 1.87 6.40 3.23
CA GLN A 176 0.53 6.94 2.99
C GLN A 176 0.59 8.40 2.52
N LYS A 177 1.41 9.23 3.20
CA LYS A 177 1.58 10.64 2.83
C LYS A 177 2.16 10.77 1.42
N LYS A 178 3.21 10.02 1.08
CA LYS A 178 3.79 10.02 -0.28
C LYS A 178 2.76 9.70 -1.36
N TYR A 179 1.87 8.73 -1.13
CA TYR A 179 0.82 8.37 -2.07
C TYR A 179 -0.24 9.46 -2.21
N ASN A 180 -0.65 10.08 -1.11
CA ASN A 180 -1.60 11.20 -1.14
C ASN A 180 -1.00 12.44 -1.82
N ASP A 181 0.27 12.75 -1.56
CA ASP A 181 0.99 13.85 -2.22
C ASP A 181 1.04 13.60 -3.73
N MET A 182 1.31 12.36 -4.16
CA MET A 182 1.27 11.98 -5.58
C MET A 182 -0.14 12.06 -6.17
N LEU A 183 -1.17 11.69 -5.42
CA LEU A 183 -2.56 11.82 -5.86
C LEU A 183 -2.91 13.29 -6.13
N ALA A 184 -2.51 14.20 -5.24
CA ALA A 184 -2.67 15.64 -5.42
C ALA A 184 -1.89 16.16 -6.64
N GLU A 185 -0.67 15.69 -6.86
CA GLU A 185 0.11 16.04 -8.07
C GLU A 185 -0.59 15.61 -9.37
N ILE A 186 -1.18 14.41 -9.40
CA ILE A 186 -1.94 13.91 -10.56
C ILE A 186 -3.16 14.80 -10.83
N GLU A 187 -3.85 15.26 -9.78
CA GLU A 187 -5.05 16.11 -9.92
C GLU A 187 -4.73 17.54 -10.34
N LEU A 188 -3.55 18.07 -9.98
CA LEU A 188 -3.10 19.40 -10.37
C LEU A 188 -2.52 19.45 -11.80
N ASP A 189 -2.11 18.31 -12.36
CA ASP A 189 -1.53 18.22 -13.69
C ASP A 189 -2.63 18.17 -14.77
N PRO A 190 -2.78 19.19 -15.63
CA PRO A 190 -3.83 19.22 -16.64
C PRO A 190 -3.64 18.17 -17.75
N LYS A 191 -2.42 17.62 -17.90
CA LYS A 191 -2.11 16.57 -18.89
C LYS A 191 -1.27 15.48 -18.24
N PRO A 192 -1.87 14.64 -17.38
CA PRO A 192 -1.13 13.68 -16.59
C PRO A 192 -0.47 12.63 -17.49
N SER A 193 0.87 12.60 -17.49
CA SER A 193 1.63 11.58 -18.21
C SER A 193 1.66 10.28 -17.42
N GLU A 194 0.93 9.26 -17.86
CA GLU A 194 0.87 7.95 -17.19
C GLU A 194 2.25 7.35 -16.92
N LYS A 195 3.16 7.41 -17.91
CA LYS A 195 4.53 6.88 -17.78
C LYS A 195 5.30 7.54 -16.65
N ARG A 196 5.12 8.85 -16.46
CA ARG A 196 5.78 9.61 -15.39
C ARG A 196 5.28 9.16 -14.02
N TYR A 197 3.97 9.06 -13.85
CA TYR A 197 3.39 8.67 -12.56
C TYR A 197 3.60 7.18 -12.26
N ASN A 198 3.60 6.31 -13.26
CA ASN A 198 3.97 4.90 -13.10
C ASN A 198 5.43 4.74 -12.64
N ALA A 199 6.37 5.48 -13.23
CA ALA A 199 7.77 5.47 -12.77
C ALA A 199 7.90 5.94 -11.30
N LYS A 200 7.13 6.96 -10.91
CA LYS A 200 7.09 7.45 -9.54
C LYS A 200 6.47 6.43 -8.58
N LEU A 201 5.37 5.79 -8.97
CA LEU A 201 4.75 4.67 -8.25
C LEU A 201 5.75 3.55 -7.98
N PHE A 202 6.49 3.10 -9.00
CA PHE A 202 7.50 2.06 -8.83
C PHE A 202 8.64 2.47 -7.91
N THR A 203 9.02 3.75 -7.93
CA THR A 203 10.05 4.28 -7.02
C THR A 203 9.57 4.20 -5.57
N ILE A 204 8.30 4.56 -5.30
CA ILE A 204 7.71 4.47 -3.96
C ILE A 204 7.56 2.99 -3.54
N ALA A 205 7.07 2.14 -4.44
CA ALA A 205 6.89 0.70 -4.20
C ALA A 205 8.22 -0.04 -3.94
N GLY A 206 9.35 0.51 -4.37
CA GLY A 206 10.69 -0.03 -4.05
C GLY A 206 11.08 0.13 -2.58
N ASP A 207 10.53 1.13 -1.90
CA ASP A 207 10.76 1.38 -0.46
C ASP A 207 9.82 0.55 0.43
N GLU A 208 8.86 -0.17 -0.15
CA GLU A 208 7.78 -0.81 0.61
C GLU A 208 8.15 -2.16 1.20
N PRO A 209 7.68 -2.46 2.42
CA PRO A 209 7.67 -3.84 2.90
C PRO A 209 6.68 -4.67 2.07
N MET A 210 6.99 -5.96 1.94
CA MET A 210 6.18 -6.92 1.20
C MET A 210 4.67 -6.83 1.55
N PRO A 211 3.78 -6.73 0.55
CA PRO A 211 2.37 -6.50 0.77
C PRO A 211 1.65 -7.78 1.18
N LEU A 212 0.60 -7.60 1.98
CA LEU A 212 -0.30 -8.68 2.37
C LEU A 212 -1.43 -8.76 1.35
N ARG A 213 -1.50 -9.83 0.55
CA ARG A 213 -2.41 -9.93 -0.60
C ARG A 213 -3.88 -9.80 -0.21
N ALA A 214 -4.29 -10.39 0.91
CA ALA A 214 -5.67 -10.27 1.42
C ALA A 214 -6.04 -8.83 1.80
N LEU A 215 -5.09 -8.08 2.37
CA LEU A 215 -5.30 -6.68 2.75
C LEU A 215 -5.29 -5.78 1.51
N ASP A 216 -4.42 -6.07 0.55
CA ASP A 216 -4.36 -5.37 -0.74
C ASP A 216 -5.67 -5.54 -1.53
N ALA A 217 -6.22 -6.75 -1.60
CA ALA A 217 -7.53 -7.00 -2.22
C ALA A 217 -8.67 -6.24 -1.52
N LEU A 218 -8.60 -6.04 -0.20
CA LEU A 218 -9.57 -5.21 0.52
C LEU A 218 -9.38 -3.72 0.20
N ALA A 219 -8.14 -3.26 0.10
CA ALA A 219 -7.82 -1.90 -0.28
C ALA A 219 -8.27 -1.61 -1.72
N TYR A 220 -8.11 -2.58 -2.63
CA TYR A 220 -8.64 -2.52 -4.00
C TYR A 220 -10.15 -2.33 -4.01
N ASN A 221 -10.89 -3.16 -3.25
CA ASN A 221 -12.34 -3.02 -3.16
C ASN A 221 -12.76 -1.66 -2.58
N ALA A 222 -12.04 -1.17 -1.58
CA ALA A 222 -12.31 0.14 -1.00
C ALA A 222 -11.98 1.29 -1.96
N ALA A 223 -10.91 1.16 -2.77
CA ALA A 223 -10.58 2.11 -3.83
C ALA A 223 -11.68 2.12 -4.90
N LEU A 224 -12.14 0.93 -5.34
CA LEU A 224 -13.24 0.78 -6.29
C LEU A 224 -14.53 1.40 -5.75
N ASP A 225 -14.84 1.19 -4.48
CA ASP A 225 -16.00 1.79 -3.81
C ASP A 225 -15.88 3.33 -3.73
N ALA A 226 -14.66 3.88 -3.71
CA ALA A 226 -14.40 5.33 -3.67
C ALA A 226 -14.36 6.00 -5.05
N THR A 227 -13.89 5.31 -6.09
CA THR A 227 -13.75 5.88 -7.44
C THR A 227 -14.99 5.71 -8.30
N THR A 228 -15.74 4.62 -8.10
CA THR A 228 -16.81 4.21 -9.00
C THR A 228 -18.16 4.36 -8.32
N SER A 229 -18.99 5.27 -8.83
CA SER A 229 -20.38 5.46 -8.40
C SER A 229 -21.33 4.41 -8.97
N ASP A 230 -21.05 3.90 -10.18
CA ASP A 230 -21.91 2.94 -10.87
C ASP A 230 -21.92 1.56 -10.17
N PRO A 231 -23.09 1.08 -9.70
CA PRO A 231 -23.19 -0.23 -9.06
C PRO A 231 -22.86 -1.40 -9.99
N GLU A 232 -23.10 -1.29 -11.31
CA GLU A 232 -22.81 -2.39 -12.23
C GLU A 232 -21.30 -2.60 -12.36
N MET A 233 -20.56 -1.54 -12.69
CA MET A 233 -19.09 -1.59 -12.78
C MET A 233 -18.47 -2.08 -11.45
N ARG A 234 -18.98 -1.58 -10.32
CA ARG A 234 -18.52 -2.02 -8.98
C ARG A 234 -18.69 -3.53 -8.79
N SER A 235 -19.87 -4.07 -9.10
CA SER A 235 -20.16 -5.50 -8.91
C SER A 235 -19.32 -6.41 -9.82
N ARG A 236 -19.00 -5.97 -11.04
CA ARG A 236 -18.21 -6.73 -12.00
C ARG A 236 -16.73 -6.81 -11.63
N ASN A 237 -16.19 -5.70 -11.12
CA ASN A 237 -14.77 -5.55 -10.79
C ASN A 237 -14.43 -5.86 -9.33
N ARG A 238 -15.42 -6.12 -8.46
CA ARG A 238 -15.17 -6.41 -7.05
C ARG A 238 -14.47 -7.75 -6.88
N VAL A 239 -13.45 -7.77 -6.03
CA VAL A 239 -12.68 -8.97 -5.72
C VAL A 239 -13.30 -9.69 -4.52
N TRP A 240 -13.61 -10.98 -4.69
CA TRP A 240 -14.15 -11.79 -3.60
C TRP A 240 -13.04 -12.32 -2.68
N ILE A 241 -13.17 -12.07 -1.38
CA ILE A 241 -12.16 -12.42 -0.38
C ILE A 241 -12.79 -13.36 0.67
N PRO A 242 -12.24 -14.56 0.89
CA PRO A 242 -12.77 -15.47 1.90
C PRO A 242 -12.75 -14.84 3.31
N PRO A 243 -13.75 -15.13 4.16
CA PRO A 243 -13.87 -14.49 5.48
C PRO A 243 -12.70 -14.82 6.42
N HIS A 244 -12.15 -16.04 6.37
CA HIS A 244 -10.98 -16.41 7.16
C HIS A 244 -9.72 -15.64 6.74
N GLN A 245 -9.51 -15.41 5.44
CA GLN A 245 -8.40 -14.60 4.93
C GLN A 245 -8.60 -13.12 5.28
N ARG A 246 -9.85 -12.64 5.32
CA ARG A 246 -10.18 -11.29 5.78
C ARG A 246 -9.85 -11.10 7.27
N ALA A 247 -10.05 -12.10 8.12
CA ALA A 247 -9.68 -12.04 9.53
C ALA A 247 -8.14 -12.09 9.73
N LEU A 248 -7.46 -12.95 8.96
CA LEU A 248 -6.01 -13.15 9.05
C LEU A 248 -5.19 -12.18 8.19
N ARG A 249 -5.84 -11.18 7.57
CA ARG A 249 -5.24 -10.26 6.59
C ARG A 249 -4.02 -9.48 7.07
N HIS A 250 -3.85 -9.34 8.38
CA HIS A 250 -2.73 -8.59 8.98
C HIS A 250 -1.56 -9.49 9.40
N PHE A 251 -1.76 -10.81 9.42
CA PHE A 251 -0.80 -11.79 9.94
C PHE A 251 -0.20 -12.66 8.84
N ILE A 252 -0.98 -13.05 7.83
CA ILE A 252 -0.55 -13.95 6.77
C ILE A 252 -0.65 -13.23 5.41
N ALA A 253 0.40 -13.36 4.60
CA ALA A 253 0.52 -12.64 3.34
C ALA A 253 -0.19 -13.31 2.14
N PHE A 254 -0.50 -14.60 2.22
CA PHE A 254 -1.20 -15.39 1.19
C PHE A 254 -0.60 -15.25 -0.22
N HIS A 255 0.72 -15.38 -0.37
CA HIS A 255 1.44 -15.11 -1.63
C HIS A 255 1.01 -15.92 -2.86
N ALA A 256 0.42 -17.10 -2.66
CA ALA A 256 0.02 -18.01 -3.75
C ALA A 256 -1.49 -17.97 -4.05
N TYR A 257 -2.25 -17.09 -3.40
CA TYR A 257 -3.70 -17.05 -3.59
C TYR A 257 -4.09 -15.98 -4.61
N GLU A 258 -4.58 -16.41 -5.76
CA GLU A 258 -5.17 -15.54 -6.77
C GLU A 258 -6.64 -15.31 -6.43
N TYR A 259 -6.98 -14.06 -6.13
CA TYR A 259 -8.34 -13.69 -5.81
C TYR A 259 -9.16 -13.54 -7.09
N LYS A 260 -10.32 -14.20 -7.12
CA LYS A 260 -11.25 -14.12 -8.25
C LYS A 260 -12.22 -12.97 -8.09
N LEU A 261 -12.68 -12.45 -9.22
CA LEU A 261 -13.75 -11.48 -9.27
C LEU A 261 -15.06 -12.11 -8.76
N GLU A 262 -15.91 -11.28 -8.16
CA GLU A 262 -17.21 -11.70 -7.64
C GLU A 262 -18.14 -12.17 -8.77
N SER A 263 -18.02 -11.56 -9.96
CA SER A 263 -18.73 -11.93 -11.18
C SER A 263 -18.39 -13.34 -11.69
N GLU A 264 -17.14 -13.78 -11.55
CA GLU A 264 -16.68 -15.11 -11.98
C GLU A 264 -17.02 -16.23 -10.99
N ARG A 265 -17.36 -15.86 -9.76
CA ARG A 265 -17.62 -16.84 -8.71
C ARG A 265 -18.97 -17.51 -8.93
N VAL A 266 -18.93 -18.65 -9.62
CA VAL A 266 -20.06 -19.59 -9.62
C VAL A 266 -20.24 -20.11 -8.20
N SER A 267 -21.37 -19.76 -7.56
CA SER A 267 -21.67 -20.21 -6.21
C SER A 267 -21.58 -21.74 -6.14
N ILE A 268 -20.91 -22.26 -5.10
CA ILE A 268 -20.78 -23.70 -4.87
C ILE A 268 -22.17 -24.35 -4.80
N TRP A 269 -23.17 -23.62 -4.28
CA TRP A 269 -24.56 -24.05 -4.27
C TRP A 269 -25.16 -24.18 -5.66
N LYS A 270 -24.88 -23.27 -6.59
CA LYS A 270 -25.29 -23.42 -8.00
C LYS A 270 -24.64 -24.65 -8.63
N LYS A 271 -23.39 -24.95 -8.30
CA LYS A 271 -22.71 -26.18 -8.76
C LYS A 271 -23.35 -27.45 -8.16
N LEU A 272 -23.70 -27.43 -6.88
CA LEU A 272 -24.32 -28.57 -6.20
C LEU A 272 -25.76 -28.80 -6.68
N LEU A 273 -26.57 -27.75 -6.80
CA LEU A 273 -27.95 -27.83 -7.29
C LEU A 273 -28.03 -28.13 -8.80
N GLY A 274 -27.04 -27.70 -9.59
CA GLY A 274 -26.93 -28.12 -10.98
C GLY A 274 -26.65 -29.61 -11.13
N ARG A 275 -25.99 -30.23 -10.15
CA ARG A 275 -25.67 -31.66 -10.15
C ARG A 275 -26.88 -32.54 -9.83
N SER A 276 -27.73 -32.12 -8.89
CA SER A 276 -28.94 -32.87 -8.54
C SER A 276 -29.95 -32.96 -9.68
N ASN A 277 -30.05 -31.91 -10.52
CA ASN A 277 -30.97 -31.92 -11.67
C ASN A 277 -30.52 -32.85 -12.80
N LEU A 278 -29.22 -33.13 -12.91
CA LEU A 278 -28.67 -34.09 -13.88
C LEU A 278 -28.86 -35.54 -13.41
N GLU A 279 -28.77 -35.80 -12.11
CA GLU A 279 -28.98 -37.15 -11.54
C GLU A 279 -30.46 -37.55 -11.55
N SER A 280 -31.40 -36.62 -11.47
CA SER A 280 -32.84 -36.91 -11.58
C SER A 280 -33.34 -37.17 -13.01
N ALA A 281 -32.51 -36.89 -14.02
CA ALA A 281 -32.86 -37.05 -15.43
C ALA A 281 -32.26 -38.32 -16.08
N ALA A 282 -31.45 -39.07 -15.33
CA ALA A 282 -30.84 -40.34 -15.73
C ALA A 282 -31.54 -41.52 -15.03
#